data_AF-A0A0C3PEI4-F1
#
_entry.id   AF-A0A0C3PEI4-F1
#
_cell.length_a   1.000
_cell.length_b   1.000
_cell.length_c   1.000
_cell.angle_alpha   90.00
_cell.angle_beta   90.00
_cell.angle_gamma   90.00
#
_symmetry.space_group_name_H-M   'P 1'
#
loop_
_entity.id
_entity.type
_entity.pdbx_description
1 polymer ?
#
loop_
_entity_poly.entity_id
_entity_poly.type
_entity_poly.pdbx_seq_one_letter_code
_entity_poly.pdbx_strand_id
1 'polypeptide(L)'
;MLRLLRNEILPQKVLPCTYALDLYYGAILCLRGMQSLNAFAPIQMCGGCRRSLTGKSPSQPVDALANFQYYAWNELPVEIRDVF
;
A
#
# COMPACT_ATOMS: atom_id res chain seq x y z
N MET A 1 -6.47 10.94 -1.98
CA MET A 1 -5.08 10.51 -2.22
C MET A 1 -4.87 9.03 -1.86
N LEU A 2 -4.78 8.65 -0.57
CA LEU A 2 -4.47 7.27 -0.16
C LEU A 2 -5.49 6.21 -0.61
N ARG A 3 -6.76 6.60 -0.82
CA ARG A 3 -7.78 5.72 -1.38
C ARG A 3 -7.44 5.17 -2.78
N LEU A 4 -6.56 5.84 -3.53
CA LEU A 4 -6.05 5.38 -4.83
C LEU A 4 -5.01 4.25 -4.70
N LEU A 5 -4.59 3.92 -3.48
CA LEU A 5 -3.62 2.87 -3.17
C LEU A 5 -4.31 1.66 -2.50
N ARG A 6 -5.63 1.55 -2.62
CA ARG A 6 -6.41 0.40 -2.13
C ARG A 6 -6.49 -0.65 -3.22
N ASN A 7 -6.70 -1.89 -2.83
CA ASN A 7 -7.06 -2.95 -3.76
C ASN A 7 -8.24 -3.73 -3.19
N GLU A 8 -9.45 -3.34 -3.58
CA GLU A 8 -10.71 -3.90 -3.04
C GLU A 8 -11.02 -5.30 -3.59
N ILE A 9 -10.27 -5.75 -4.60
CA ILE A 9 -10.45 -7.08 -5.22
C ILE A 9 -9.71 -8.15 -4.40
N LEU A 10 -8.71 -7.77 -3.60
CA LEU A 10 -7.93 -8.72 -2.83
C LEU A 10 -8.74 -9.28 -1.64
N PRO A 11 -8.80 -10.61 -1.46
CA PRO A 11 -9.42 -11.20 -0.28
C PRO A 11 -8.79 -10.74 1.04
N GLN A 12 -9.56 -10.62 2.11
CA GLN A 12 -9.04 -10.10 3.38
C GLN A 12 -7.85 -10.91 3.95
N LYS A 13 -7.85 -12.24 3.78
CA LYS A 13 -6.79 -13.15 4.24
C LYS A 13 -5.40 -12.83 3.64
N VAL A 14 -5.41 -12.06 2.56
CA VAL A 14 -4.26 -11.69 1.78
C VAL A 14 -3.84 -10.24 2.10
N LEU A 15 -4.61 -9.52 2.91
CA LEU A 15 -4.25 -8.16 3.26
C LEU A 15 -3.04 -8.15 4.20
N PRO A 16 -2.25 -7.07 4.17
CA PRO A 16 -1.10 -6.92 5.06
C PRO A 16 -1.62 -6.81 6.49
N CYS A 17 -1.04 -7.61 7.40
CA CYS A 17 -1.43 -7.63 8.81
C CYS A 17 -0.41 -6.93 9.72
N THR A 18 0.68 -6.42 9.15
CA THR A 18 1.82 -5.86 9.91
C THR A 18 1.69 -4.38 10.24
N TYR A 19 0.61 -3.73 9.83
CA TYR A 19 0.28 -2.36 10.21
C TYR A 19 -1.23 -2.12 10.26
N ALA A 20 -1.64 -1.08 10.95
CA ALA A 20 -3.03 -0.68 11.11
C ALA A 20 -3.59 -0.11 9.79
N LEU A 21 -4.02 -0.99 8.89
CA LEU A 21 -4.50 -0.69 7.54
C LEU A 21 -5.65 0.33 7.53
N ASP A 22 -6.54 0.27 8.52
CA ASP A 22 -7.70 1.17 8.65
C ASP A 22 -7.30 2.62 8.89
N LEU A 23 -6.20 2.87 9.62
CA LEU A 23 -5.67 4.23 9.81
C LEU A 23 -5.26 4.86 8.47
N TYR A 24 -4.89 4.04 7.50
CA TYR A 24 -4.48 4.46 6.16
C TYR A 24 -5.60 4.27 5.12
N TYR A 25 -6.86 4.20 5.57
CA TYR A 25 -8.04 4.08 4.71
C TYR A 25 -8.00 2.85 3.77
N GLY A 26 -7.44 1.73 4.22
CA GLY A 26 -7.33 0.54 3.37
C GLY A 26 -6.15 0.57 2.39
N ALA A 27 -5.32 1.62 2.42
CA ALA A 27 -4.20 1.76 1.50
C ALA A 27 -3.13 0.72 1.77
N ILE A 28 -2.76 -0.01 0.73
CA ILE A 28 -1.64 -0.93 0.71
C ILE A 28 -0.36 -0.10 0.52
N LEU A 29 0.52 -0.11 1.52
CA LEU A 29 1.67 0.78 1.61
C LEU A 29 2.98 0.00 1.73
N CYS A 30 4.05 0.59 1.20
CA CYS A 30 5.41 0.13 1.43
C CYS A 30 5.86 0.54 2.85
N LEU A 31 6.20 -0.44 3.67
CA LEU A 31 6.56 -0.24 5.09
C LEU A 31 7.80 0.61 5.28
N ARG A 32 8.75 0.55 4.34
CA ARG A 32 9.95 1.41 4.37
C ARG A 32 9.62 2.90 4.24
N GLY A 33 8.45 3.22 3.67
CA GLY A 33 7.94 4.58 3.58
C GLY A 33 7.14 5.01 4.81
N MET A 34 6.84 4.11 5.74
CA MET A 34 6.00 4.40 6.90
C MET A 34 6.86 4.77 8.10
N GLN A 35 6.53 5.89 8.74
CA GLN A 35 7.19 6.29 10.00
C GLN A 35 6.57 5.62 11.23
N SER A 36 5.33 5.13 11.12
CA SER A 36 4.66 4.38 12.18
C SER A 36 3.69 3.37 11.58
N LEU A 37 3.64 2.17 12.16
CA LEU A 37 2.74 1.09 11.75
C LEU A 37 1.41 1.12 12.51
N ASN A 38 1.38 1.76 13.68
CA ASN A 38 0.27 1.71 14.63
C ASN A 38 -0.40 3.07 14.88
N ALA A 39 0.17 4.14 14.34
CA ALA A 39 -0.39 5.48 14.40
C ALA A 39 -0.35 6.12 13.02
N PHE A 40 -1.30 6.98 12.71
CA PHE A 40 -1.27 7.75 11.47
C PHE A 40 -0.08 8.71 11.52
N ALA A 41 0.87 8.51 10.61
CA ALA A 41 2.09 9.31 10.52
C ALA A 41 2.37 9.68 9.06
N PRO A 42 3.19 10.72 8.82
CA PRO A 42 3.62 11.06 7.46
C PRO A 42 4.26 9.87 6.74
N ILE A 43 3.90 9.71 5.46
CA ILE A 43 4.44 8.67 4.58
C ILE A 43 5.56 9.30 3.73
N GLN A 44 6.75 8.72 3.82
CA GLN A 44 7.87 9.04 2.95
C GLN A 44 7.61 8.50 1.55
N MET A 45 7.78 9.37 0.56
CA MET A 45 7.39 9.07 -0.82
C MET A 45 8.31 9.80 -1.79
N CYS A 46 8.66 9.13 -2.90
CA CYS A 46 9.46 9.76 -3.94
C CYS A 46 8.66 10.87 -4.66
N GLY A 47 9.36 11.80 -5.31
CA GLY A 47 8.73 12.89 -6.05
C GLY A 47 7.79 12.41 -7.16
N GLY A 48 8.10 11.27 -7.80
CA GLY A 48 7.25 10.65 -8.82
C GLY A 48 5.87 10.24 -8.28
N CYS A 49 5.85 9.36 -7.27
CA CYS A 49 4.62 8.91 -6.63
C CYS A 49 3.81 10.07 -6.06
N ARG A 50 4.48 11.07 -5.46
CA ARG A 50 3.80 12.26 -4.96
C ARG A 50 3.09 13.01 -6.07
N ARG A 51 3.77 13.25 -7.20
CA ARG A 51 3.17 13.94 -8.36
C ARG A 51 1.99 13.17 -8.94
N SER A 52 2.06 11.85 -9.07
CA SER A 52 0.92 11.05 -9.53
C SER A 52 -0.28 11.16 -8.60
N LEU A 53 -0.04 11.11 -7.28
CA LEU A 53 -1.11 11.11 -6.28
C LEU A 53 -1.71 12.48 -5.98
N THR A 54 -0.98 13.56 -6.23
CA THR A 54 -1.42 14.95 -5.93
C THR A 54 -1.51 15.84 -7.16
N GLY A 55 -1.32 15.30 -8.36
CA GLY A 55 -1.41 16.06 -9.61
C GLY A 55 -2.84 16.53 -9.91
N LYS A 56 -2.99 17.30 -10.99
CA LYS A 56 -4.31 17.82 -11.43
C LYS A 56 -5.33 16.71 -11.68
N SER A 57 -4.86 15.55 -12.15
CA SER A 57 -5.65 14.32 -12.25
C SER A 57 -4.94 13.24 -11.42
N PRO A 58 -5.31 13.08 -10.14
CA PRO A 58 -4.70 12.10 -9.26
C PRO A 58 -4.87 10.67 -9.80
N SER A 59 -3.79 9.92 -9.85
CA SER A 59 -3.78 8.53 -10.29
C SER A 59 -2.88 7.67 -9.40
N GLN A 60 -3.12 6.36 -9.43
CA GLN A 60 -2.21 5.41 -8.80
C GLN A 60 -0.84 5.50 -9.51
N PRO A 61 0.27 5.70 -8.77
CA PRO A 61 1.59 5.67 -9.37
C PRO A 61 1.84 4.34 -10.07
N VAL A 62 2.50 4.36 -11.23
CA VAL A 62 2.81 3.14 -12.00
C VAL A 62 3.59 2.15 -11.15
N ASP A 63 4.58 2.63 -10.39
CA ASP A 63 5.39 1.77 -9.51
C ASP A 63 4.65 1.36 -8.23
N ALA A 64 3.47 1.95 -7.95
CA ALA A 64 2.54 1.46 -6.93
C ALA A 64 1.66 0.30 -7.43
N LEU A 65 1.88 -0.20 -8.65
CA LEU A 65 1.43 -1.55 -9.05
C LEU A 65 1.99 -2.64 -8.11
N ALA A 66 3.02 -2.32 -7.31
CA ALA A 66 3.44 -3.10 -6.15
C ALA A 66 2.29 -3.39 -5.13
N ASN A 67 1.17 -2.66 -5.17
CA ASN A 67 -0.04 -2.97 -4.39
C ASN A 67 -0.76 -4.24 -4.86
N PHE A 68 -0.47 -4.74 -6.07
CA PHE A 68 -0.97 -6.00 -6.60
C PHE A 68 -0.03 -7.18 -6.37
N GLN A 69 1.29 -6.94 -6.31
CA GLN A 69 2.28 -8.01 -6.27
C GLN A 69 3.01 -8.15 -4.93
N TYR A 70 3.00 -7.12 -4.07
CA TYR A 70 3.72 -7.06 -2.80
C TYR A 70 5.20 -7.44 -2.98
N TYR A 71 6.17 -6.54 -3.15
CA TYR A 71 7.61 -6.88 -3.02
C TYR A 71 8.41 -5.61 -2.68
N ALA A 72 8.42 -5.16 -1.42
CA ALA A 72 9.52 -5.51 -0.50
C ALA A 72 9.06 -5.64 0.99
N TRP A 73 7.95 -6.37 1.14
CA TRP A 73 7.37 -7.18 2.24
C TRP A 73 7.52 -6.78 3.71
N ASN A 74 6.39 -6.79 4.43
CA ASN A 74 6.23 -7.55 5.69
C ASN A 74 4.82 -8.25 5.70
N GLU A 75 4.28 -8.83 4.65
CA GLU A 75 4.74 -10.06 4.00
C GLU A 75 3.63 -10.48 3.05
N LEU A 76 3.92 -11.38 2.12
CA LEU A 76 3.27 -12.69 2.20
C LEU A 76 4.04 -13.68 1.37
N PRO A 77 4.49 -14.74 2.03
CA PRO A 77 4.10 -16.05 1.61
C PRO A 77 3.97 -16.97 2.84
N VAL A 78 3.20 -18.03 2.78
CA VAL A 78 3.97 -19.26 2.66
C VAL A 78 3.20 -20.23 1.80
N GLU A 79 3.82 -20.51 0.66
CA GLU A 79 3.17 -20.95 -0.58
C GLU A 79 1.82 -20.29 -0.61
N ILE A 80 1.82 -18.99 -0.40
CA ILE A 80 0.60 -18.27 -0.41
C ILE A 80 0.94 -16.82 -0.72
N ARG A 81 -0.04 -16.00 -0.88
CA ARG A 81 -1.44 -16.39 -0.90
C ARG A 81 -1.61 -17.23 -2.14
N ASP A 82 -1.73 -18.56 -2.04
CA ASP A 82 -1.65 -19.65 -3.04
C ASP A 82 -3.09 -20.05 -3.28
N VAL A 83 -3.82 -19.18 -3.93
CA VAL A 83 -3.29 -18.21 -4.89
C VAL A 83 -4.12 -16.96 -4.83
N PHE A 84 -4.42 -16.58 -3.59
CA PHE A 84 -5.50 -15.70 -3.16
C PHE A 84 -6.86 -16.39 -3.24
#